data_AF-A0A948BAV1-F1
#
_entry.id   AF-A0A948BAV1-F1
#
_cell.length_a   1.000
_cell.length_b   1.000
_cell.length_c   1.000
_cell.angle_alpha   90.00
_cell.angle_beta   90.00
_cell.angle_gamma   90.00
#
_symmetry.space_group_name_H-M   'P 1'
#
loop_
_entity.id
_entity.type
_entity.pdbx_description
1 polymer ?
#
loop_
_entity_poly.entity_id
_entity_poly.type
_entity_poly.pdbx_seq_one_letter_code
_entity_poly.pdbx_strand_id
1 'polypeptide(L)'
;MKKITAVLCSLILAVCIAQNASALTADSGWEEFYFGNIGDHWTLNNTGFGDQVWFDFTLDSAAILTVTDAFDSGDQFDVFDGLTGLGLTSVPVIGGFIGDDYDAASANASWSTGSWMLAAGTYSITGYSAVSPFGGGRGALRLDSASVPEPATMLLFGTCLAGLAGMRIRGKRK
;
A
#
# COMPACT_ATOMS: atom_id res chain seq x y z
N MET A 1 -32.91 55.74 -2.55
CA MET A 1 -31.59 55.32 -3.04
C MET A 1 -31.32 53.90 -2.55
N LYS A 2 -31.49 52.89 -3.42
CA LYS A 2 -31.31 51.47 -3.06
C LYS A 2 -29.85 51.08 -3.34
N LYS A 3 -29.12 50.62 -2.33
CA LYS A 3 -27.75 50.10 -2.48
C LYS A 3 -27.86 48.64 -2.92
N ILE A 4 -27.39 48.32 -4.11
CA ILE A 4 -27.28 46.95 -4.62
C ILE A 4 -25.88 46.47 -4.26
N THR A 5 -25.80 45.52 -3.32
CA THR A 5 -24.56 44.85 -2.96
C THR A 5 -24.41 43.63 -3.88
N ALA A 6 -23.46 43.67 -4.81
CA ALA A 6 -23.10 42.52 -5.62
C ALA A 6 -22.12 41.63 -4.84
N VAL A 7 -22.50 40.37 -4.61
CA VAL A 7 -21.61 39.35 -4.04
C VAL A 7 -20.90 38.65 -5.21
N LEU A 8 -19.59 38.80 -5.28
CA LEU A 8 -18.73 38.11 -6.25
C LEU A 8 -18.45 36.70 -5.72
N CYS A 9 -19.01 35.67 -6.36
CA CYS A 9 -18.74 34.28 -6.03
C CYS A 9 -17.56 33.81 -6.89
N SER A 10 -16.36 33.75 -6.32
CA SER A 10 -15.16 33.29 -7.02
C SER A 10 -15.20 31.77 -7.17
N LEU A 11 -15.30 31.29 -8.42
CA LEU A 11 -15.23 29.88 -8.77
C LEU A 11 -13.76 29.43 -8.70
N ILE A 12 -13.40 28.61 -7.71
CA ILE A 12 -12.09 27.96 -7.64
C ILE A 12 -12.10 26.81 -8.64
N LEU A 13 -11.36 26.97 -9.75
CA LEU A 13 -11.14 25.90 -10.70
C LEU A 13 -10.08 24.95 -10.12
N ALA A 14 -10.51 23.77 -9.67
CA ALA A 14 -9.59 22.70 -9.29
C ALA A 14 -8.91 22.19 -10.56
N VAL A 15 -7.63 22.52 -10.74
CA VAL A 15 -6.78 21.89 -11.77
C VAL A 15 -6.46 20.49 -11.27
N CYS A 16 -7.10 19.46 -11.85
CA CYS A 16 -6.66 18.09 -11.71
C CYS A 16 -5.41 17.91 -12.57
N ILE A 17 -4.25 17.80 -11.92
CA ILE A 17 -3.01 17.40 -12.57
C ILE A 17 -3.15 15.91 -12.91
N ALA A 18 -2.89 15.53 -14.16
CA ALA A 18 -2.86 14.12 -14.54
C ALA A 18 -1.68 13.46 -13.81
N GLN A 19 -1.99 12.57 -12.88
CA GLN A 19 -1.03 11.83 -12.09
C GLN A 19 -0.74 10.49 -12.81
N ASN A 20 0.51 10.07 -12.87
CA ASN A 20 0.86 8.77 -13.46
C ASN A 20 0.48 7.67 -12.46
N ALA A 21 -0.72 7.14 -12.63
CA ALA A 21 -1.24 6.05 -11.83
C ALA A 21 -0.90 4.70 -12.47
N SER A 22 -0.31 3.80 -11.69
CA SER A 22 -0.21 2.37 -12.00
C SER A 22 -1.21 1.61 -11.14
N ALA A 23 -1.78 0.54 -11.67
CA ALA A 23 -2.63 -0.34 -10.89
C ALA A 23 -1.77 -1.30 -10.06
N LEU A 24 -2.11 -1.51 -8.79
CA LEU A 24 -1.55 -2.57 -7.95
C LEU A 24 -2.66 -3.57 -7.62
N THR A 25 -2.42 -4.85 -7.87
CA THR A 25 -3.42 -5.90 -7.60
C THR A 25 -2.93 -6.78 -6.45
N ALA A 26 -3.85 -7.14 -5.53
CA ALA A 26 -3.51 -8.07 -4.47
C ALA A 26 -3.12 -9.44 -5.05
N ASP A 27 -2.07 -10.05 -4.49
CA ASP A 27 -1.54 -11.37 -4.82
C ASP A 27 -1.06 -11.51 -6.28
N SER A 28 -0.79 -10.41 -7.00
CA SER A 28 -0.26 -10.42 -8.38
C SER A 28 1.26 -10.47 -8.48
N GLY A 29 1.96 -10.41 -7.35
CA GLY A 29 3.42 -10.36 -7.27
C GLY A 29 3.95 -8.94 -7.07
N TRP A 30 5.22 -8.76 -7.43
CA TRP A 30 5.96 -7.51 -7.25
C TRP A 30 5.72 -6.56 -8.43
N GLU A 31 5.34 -5.33 -8.11
CA GLU A 31 5.31 -4.19 -9.03
C GLU A 31 6.53 -3.30 -8.76
N GLU A 32 7.23 -2.92 -9.81
CA GLU A 32 8.49 -2.19 -9.68
C GLU A 32 8.30 -0.68 -9.72
N PHE A 33 9.23 0.02 -9.07
CA PHE A 33 9.41 1.45 -9.24
C PHE A 33 10.89 1.80 -9.35
N TYR A 34 11.16 2.92 -9.99
CA TYR A 34 12.49 3.49 -10.15
C TYR A 34 12.61 4.74 -9.29
N PHE A 35 13.83 5.02 -8.83
CA PHE A 35 14.11 6.19 -8.02
C PHE A 35 15.52 6.72 -8.28
N GLY A 36 15.76 7.96 -7.85
CA GLY A 36 17.03 8.67 -8.00
C GLY A 36 17.73 8.93 -6.67
N ASN A 37 18.13 10.18 -6.49
CA ASN A 37 18.82 10.66 -5.30
C ASN A 37 17.86 10.79 -4.10
N ILE A 38 18.43 11.14 -2.94
CA ILE A 38 17.67 11.46 -1.73
C ILE A 38 16.65 12.57 -2.04
N GLY A 39 15.39 12.34 -1.70
CA GLY A 39 14.26 13.23 -1.95
C GLY A 39 13.58 13.04 -3.31
N ASP A 40 14.15 12.25 -4.22
CA ASP A 40 13.48 11.92 -5.48
C ASP A 40 12.32 10.97 -5.24
N HIS A 41 11.21 11.25 -5.92
CA HIS A 41 10.00 10.44 -5.85
C HIS A 41 10.14 9.17 -6.71
N TRP A 42 9.29 8.19 -6.44
CA TRP A 42 9.19 6.99 -7.26
C TRP A 42 8.63 7.30 -8.65
N THR A 43 9.12 6.59 -9.67
CA THR A 43 8.71 6.74 -11.07
C THR A 43 8.53 5.37 -11.74
N LEU A 44 7.83 5.32 -12.88
CA LEU A 44 7.73 4.10 -13.72
C LEU A 44 8.87 3.97 -14.74
N ASN A 45 9.71 5.00 -14.86
CA ASN A 45 10.73 5.07 -15.90
C ASN A 45 12.12 4.97 -15.29
N ASN A 46 13.02 4.25 -15.97
CA ASN A 46 14.41 4.03 -15.55
C ASN A 46 15.33 5.28 -15.64
N THR A 47 14.75 6.48 -15.57
CA THR A 47 15.51 7.72 -15.56
C THR A 47 15.81 8.20 -14.15
N GLY A 48 15.12 7.71 -13.11
CA GLY A 48 15.25 8.20 -11.73
C GLY A 48 14.81 9.67 -11.55
N PHE A 49 14.46 10.33 -12.65
CA PHE A 49 13.92 11.66 -12.78
C PHE A 49 12.69 11.55 -13.68
N GLY A 50 11.53 12.04 -13.24
CA GLY A 50 10.31 11.89 -14.00
C GLY A 50 9.11 12.49 -13.30
N ASP A 51 7.93 12.04 -13.72
CA ASP A 51 6.71 12.31 -12.99
C ASP A 51 6.52 11.24 -11.91
N GLN A 52 6.02 11.68 -10.76
CA GLN A 52 5.74 10.80 -9.64
C GLN A 52 4.72 9.72 -10.02
N VAL A 53 5.06 8.47 -9.70
CA VAL A 53 4.13 7.34 -9.79
C VAL A 53 3.32 7.21 -8.53
N TRP A 54 2.06 6.87 -8.74
CA TRP A 54 1.10 6.52 -7.69
C TRP A 54 0.52 5.14 -8.01
N PHE A 55 0.44 4.28 -7.00
CA PHE A 55 -0.14 2.95 -7.12
C PHE A 55 -1.54 2.97 -6.53
N ASP A 56 -2.53 3.04 -7.41
CA ASP A 56 -3.94 3.18 -7.03
C ASP A 56 -4.62 1.81 -6.99
N PHE A 57 -5.29 1.52 -5.88
CA PHE A 57 -6.04 0.28 -5.72
C PHE A 57 -7.17 0.39 -4.69
N THR A 58 -8.10 -0.55 -4.75
CA THR A 58 -9.16 -0.72 -3.75
C THR A 58 -9.07 -2.10 -3.13
N LEU A 59 -9.23 -2.15 -1.82
CA LEU A 59 -9.23 -3.35 -1.00
C LEU A 59 -10.64 -3.62 -0.47
N ASP A 60 -11.18 -4.79 -0.78
CA ASP A 60 -12.44 -5.29 -0.20
C ASP A 60 -12.23 -5.93 1.19
N SER A 61 -10.99 -6.28 1.52
CA SER A 61 -10.59 -6.87 2.79
C SER A 61 -9.18 -6.40 3.16
N ALA A 62 -8.74 -6.69 4.39
CA ALA A 62 -7.41 -6.28 4.83
C ALA A 62 -6.31 -6.94 3.98
N ALA A 63 -5.23 -6.22 3.72
CA ALA A 63 -4.06 -6.70 2.99
C ALA A 63 -2.78 -6.12 3.59
N ILE A 64 -1.64 -6.74 3.29
CA ILE A 64 -0.33 -6.28 3.71
C ILE A 64 0.34 -5.66 2.48
N LEU A 65 0.60 -4.36 2.55
CA LEU A 65 1.50 -3.68 1.63
C LEU A 65 2.93 -3.97 2.06
N THR A 66 3.76 -4.47 1.16
CA THR A 66 5.20 -4.63 1.37
C THR A 66 5.95 -3.81 0.33
N VAL A 67 6.95 -3.05 0.76
CA VAL A 67 7.86 -2.28 -0.09
C VAL A 67 9.28 -2.71 0.24
N THR A 68 10.09 -3.00 -0.77
CA THR A 68 11.47 -3.48 -0.59
C THR A 68 12.44 -2.82 -1.57
N ASP A 69 13.64 -2.58 -1.09
CA ASP A 69 14.83 -2.29 -1.90
C ASP A 69 15.32 -3.56 -2.62
N ALA A 70 16.09 -3.41 -3.68
CA ALA A 70 16.68 -4.52 -4.43
C ALA A 70 18.04 -4.10 -5.03
N PHE A 71 18.70 -5.00 -5.77
CA PHE A 71 20.05 -4.77 -6.30
C PHE A 71 21.09 -4.54 -5.19
N ASP A 72 21.75 -3.39 -5.19
CA ASP A 72 22.75 -3.04 -4.18
C ASP A 72 22.05 -2.63 -2.88
N SER A 73 22.34 -3.33 -1.78
CA SER A 73 21.72 -2.97 -0.51
C SER A 73 22.21 -1.60 -0.03
N GLY A 74 21.28 -0.69 0.26
CA GLY A 74 21.66 0.62 0.78
C GLY A 74 20.59 1.70 0.68
N ASP A 75 19.55 1.48 -0.11
CA ASP A 75 18.49 2.46 -0.30
C ASP A 75 17.40 2.29 0.77
N GLN A 76 16.80 3.40 1.19
CA GLN A 76 15.69 3.45 2.16
C GLN A 76 14.60 4.36 1.62
N PHE A 77 13.34 3.99 1.83
CA PHE A 77 12.20 4.72 1.30
C PHE A 77 11.30 5.28 2.40
N ASP A 78 10.74 6.47 2.15
CA ASP A 78 9.62 7.03 2.93
C ASP A 78 8.33 6.85 2.13
N VAL A 79 7.36 6.14 2.71
CA VAL A 79 6.17 5.64 2.01
C VAL A 79 4.92 6.39 2.46
N PHE A 80 4.05 6.72 1.50
CA PHE A 80 2.85 7.52 1.70
C PHE A 80 1.62 6.86 1.08
N ASP A 81 0.48 7.05 1.73
CA ASP A 81 -0.86 6.86 1.18
C ASP A 81 -1.52 8.25 1.02
N GLY A 82 -1.58 8.75 -0.21
CA GLY A 82 -1.95 10.13 -0.48
C GLY A 82 -0.99 11.12 0.20
N LEU A 83 -1.50 11.87 1.17
CA LEU A 83 -0.73 12.80 2.00
C LEU A 83 -0.37 12.23 3.38
N THR A 84 -0.78 11.00 3.66
CA THR A 84 -0.56 10.33 4.96
C THR A 84 0.71 9.51 4.88
N GLY A 85 1.71 9.82 5.71
CA GLY A 85 2.91 8.99 5.82
C GLY A 85 2.61 7.64 6.47
N LEU A 86 2.95 6.55 5.79
CA LEU A 86 3.01 5.21 6.35
C LEU A 86 4.34 4.99 7.10
N GLY A 87 5.39 5.72 6.69
CA GLY A 87 6.69 5.79 7.35
C GLY A 87 7.82 5.19 6.54
N LEU A 88 8.99 5.09 7.17
CA LEU A 88 10.21 4.58 6.55
C LEU A 88 10.23 3.05 6.46
N THR A 89 10.83 2.51 5.39
CA THR A 89 11.31 1.12 5.36
C THR A 89 12.43 0.90 6.39
N SER A 90 12.80 -0.35 6.68
CA SER A 90 13.87 -0.65 7.65
C SER A 90 15.21 0.01 7.26
N VAL A 91 16.10 0.20 8.23
CA VAL A 91 17.45 0.75 7.95
C VAL A 91 18.26 -0.30 7.18
N PRO A 92 18.76 0.01 5.96
CA PRO A 92 19.53 -0.94 5.16
C PRO A 92 20.96 -1.11 5.70
N VAL A 93 21.60 -2.22 5.30
CA VAL A 93 23.03 -2.48 5.54
C VAL A 93 23.75 -2.51 4.20
N ILE A 94 24.70 -1.60 4.01
CA ILE A 94 25.44 -1.50 2.74
C ILE A 94 26.39 -2.70 2.54
N GLY A 95 26.43 -3.21 1.30
CA GLY A 95 27.47 -4.15 0.84
C GLY A 95 26.99 -5.49 0.31
N GLY A 96 25.67 -5.69 0.15
CA GLY A 96 25.08 -6.83 -0.53
C GLY A 96 24.65 -6.50 -1.95
N PHE A 97 24.58 -7.52 -2.81
CA PHE A 97 23.96 -7.45 -4.14
C PHE A 97 23.06 -8.66 -4.36
N ILE A 98 21.81 -8.45 -4.75
CA ILE A 98 20.82 -9.53 -4.94
C ILE A 98 20.09 -9.50 -6.29
N GLY A 99 20.33 -8.47 -7.11
CA GLY A 99 19.61 -8.28 -8.37
C GLY A 99 18.13 -7.99 -8.16
N ASP A 100 17.28 -8.53 -9.03
CA ASP A 100 15.81 -8.36 -9.06
C ASP A 100 15.06 -9.46 -8.28
N ASP A 101 15.73 -10.19 -7.38
CA ASP A 101 15.08 -11.14 -6.47
C ASP A 101 14.46 -10.42 -5.26
N TYR A 102 13.30 -9.81 -5.50
CA TYR A 102 12.56 -9.03 -4.50
C TYR A 102 12.06 -9.89 -3.33
N ASP A 103 11.79 -11.19 -3.56
CA ASP A 103 11.43 -12.10 -2.49
C ASP A 103 12.61 -12.31 -1.52
N ALA A 104 13.81 -12.55 -2.06
CA ALA A 104 15.00 -12.69 -1.24
C ALA A 104 15.42 -11.38 -0.58
N ALA A 105 15.21 -10.23 -1.24
CA ALA A 105 15.47 -8.91 -0.66
C ALA A 105 14.53 -8.63 0.52
N SER A 106 13.23 -8.86 0.35
CA SER A 106 12.21 -8.64 1.40
C SER A 106 12.39 -9.54 2.63
N ALA A 107 13.00 -10.72 2.45
CA ALA A 107 13.30 -11.65 3.51
C ALA A 107 14.64 -11.39 4.24
N ASN A 108 15.45 -10.46 3.74
CA ASN A 108 16.81 -10.21 4.25
C ASN A 108 16.93 -8.80 4.84
N ALA A 109 17.35 -8.71 6.11
CA ALA A 109 17.49 -7.46 6.84
C ALA A 109 18.54 -6.49 6.26
N SER A 110 19.39 -6.92 5.33
CA SER A 110 20.34 -6.03 4.63
C SER A 110 19.66 -5.08 3.65
N TRP A 111 18.55 -5.48 3.00
CA TRP A 111 17.76 -4.62 2.11
C TRP A 111 16.66 -3.96 2.90
N SER A 112 16.41 -2.66 2.65
CA SER A 112 15.35 -1.97 3.36
C SER A 112 14.00 -2.56 2.97
N THR A 113 13.19 -2.91 3.96
CA THR A 113 11.85 -3.45 3.75
C THR A 113 10.89 -2.85 4.77
N GLY A 114 9.71 -2.45 4.30
CA GLY A 114 8.60 -2.01 5.13
C GLY A 114 7.34 -2.81 4.83
N SER A 115 6.57 -3.12 5.86
CA SER A 115 5.29 -3.83 5.72
C SER A 115 4.21 -3.15 6.57
N TRP A 116 3.06 -2.88 5.97
CA TRP A 116 1.95 -2.19 6.60
C TRP A 116 0.65 -2.94 6.38
N MET A 117 -0.10 -3.18 7.46
CA MET A 117 -1.45 -3.73 7.37
C MET A 117 -2.40 -2.61 6.93
N LEU A 118 -3.03 -2.79 5.78
CA LEU A 118 -4.06 -1.92 5.23
C LEU A 118 -5.43 -2.56 5.48
N ALA A 119 -6.41 -1.75 5.88
CA ALA A 119 -7.79 -2.21 6.01
C ALA A 119 -8.47 -2.21 4.63
N ALA A 120 -9.73 -2.66 4.58
CA ALA A 120 -10.56 -2.42 3.40
C ALA A 120 -10.69 -0.89 3.16
N GLY A 121 -10.53 -0.45 1.92
CA GLY A 121 -10.48 0.97 1.57
C GLY A 121 -9.89 1.22 0.18
N THR A 122 -9.81 2.49 -0.20
CA THR A 122 -9.14 2.94 -1.43
C THR A 122 -7.83 3.62 -1.05
N TYR A 123 -6.77 3.25 -1.74
CA TYR A 123 -5.39 3.65 -1.45
C TYR A 123 -4.74 4.23 -2.70
N SER A 124 -3.81 5.15 -2.47
CA SER A 124 -2.96 5.73 -3.50
C SER A 124 -1.53 5.81 -2.97
N ILE A 125 -0.75 4.77 -3.25
CA ILE A 125 0.57 4.57 -2.64
C ILE A 125 1.67 5.22 -3.47
N THR A 126 2.57 5.91 -2.81
CA THR A 126 3.77 6.48 -3.41
C THR A 126 4.91 6.52 -2.39
N GLY A 127 6.07 6.99 -2.81
CA GLY A 127 7.18 7.21 -1.90
C GLY A 127 8.31 8.02 -2.48
N TYR A 128 9.29 8.26 -1.62
CA TYR A 128 10.51 9.00 -1.92
C TYR A 128 11.71 8.23 -1.39
N SER A 129 12.87 8.45 -2.01
CA SER A 129 14.14 7.92 -1.50
C SER A 129 14.59 8.73 -0.29
N ALA A 130 14.54 8.14 0.90
CA ALA A 130 15.02 8.76 2.13
C ALA A 130 16.55 8.63 2.27
N VAL A 131 17.10 7.50 1.83
CA VAL A 131 18.53 7.23 1.75
C VAL A 131 18.81 6.64 0.38
N SER A 132 19.80 7.18 -0.33
CA SER A 132 20.22 6.69 -1.64
C SER A 132 21.73 6.89 -1.84
N PRO A 133 22.60 6.00 -1.32
CA PRO A 133 24.03 6.18 -1.36
C PRO A 133 24.62 5.98 -2.76
N PHE A 134 23.87 5.34 -3.66
CA PHE A 134 24.28 5.04 -5.04
C PHE A 134 23.67 5.99 -6.07
N GLY A 135 22.73 6.86 -5.66
CA GLY A 135 22.16 7.92 -6.50
C GLY A 135 21.00 7.47 -7.39
N GLY A 136 20.53 6.23 -7.25
CA GLY A 136 19.35 5.71 -7.93
C GLY A 136 19.33 4.20 -8.01
N GLY A 137 18.16 3.65 -8.30
CA GLY A 137 17.95 2.21 -8.31
C GLY A 137 16.52 1.81 -8.63
N ARG A 138 16.22 0.56 -8.32
CA ARG A 138 14.89 -0.06 -8.48
C ARG A 138 14.49 -0.70 -7.17
N GLY A 139 13.29 -0.38 -6.73
CA GLY A 139 12.61 -1.09 -5.66
C GLY A 139 11.36 -1.75 -6.20
N ALA A 140 10.68 -2.49 -5.33
CA ALA A 140 9.38 -3.04 -5.66
C ALA A 140 8.43 -2.97 -4.48
N LEU A 141 7.15 -3.00 -4.80
CA LEU A 141 6.07 -3.13 -3.84
C LEU A 141 5.13 -4.25 -4.26
N ARG A 142 4.50 -4.88 -3.27
CA ARG A 142 3.44 -5.85 -3.51
C ARG A 142 2.35 -5.72 -2.46
N LEU A 143 1.22 -6.32 -2.77
CA LEU A 143 0.06 -6.36 -1.90
C LEU A 143 -0.34 -7.81 -1.70
N ASP A 144 -0.30 -8.30 -0.46
CA ASP A 144 -0.66 -9.68 -0.12
C ASP A 144 -1.98 -9.67 0.67
N SER A 145 -2.97 -10.46 0.26
CA SER A 145 -4.25 -10.55 0.98
C SER A 145 -4.03 -11.06 2.41
N ALA A 146 -4.53 -10.34 3.42
CA ALA A 146 -4.46 -10.81 4.78
C ALA A 146 -5.53 -11.88 5.00
N SER A 147 -5.13 -13.11 5.35
CA SER A 147 -6.09 -14.14 5.73
C SER A 147 -6.80 -13.70 7.03
N VAL A 148 -8.03 -13.20 6.92
CA VAL A 148 -8.85 -12.88 8.09
C VAL A 148 -9.48 -14.19 8.59
N PRO A 149 -9.21 -14.62 9.84
CA PRO A 149 -9.92 -15.76 10.41
C PRO A 149 -11.42 -15.46 10.40
N GLU A 150 -12.22 -16.38 9.85
CA GLU A 150 -13.66 -16.16 9.77
C GLU A 150 -14.24 -15.82 11.15
N PRO A 151 -15.19 -14.87 11.23
CA PRO A 151 -15.78 -14.49 12.50
C PRO A 151 -16.32 -15.71 13.25
N ALA A 152 -15.81 -15.97 14.46
CA ALA A 152 -16.31 -17.03 15.33
C ALA A 152 -17.82 -16.91 15.63
N THR A 153 -18.44 -15.77 15.30
CA THR A 153 -19.88 -15.57 15.30
C THR A 153 -20.63 -16.49 14.35
N MET A 154 -20.04 -16.93 13.22
CA MET A 154 -20.65 -17.93 12.33
C MET A 154 -20.73 -19.30 13.01
N LEU A 155 -19.68 -19.68 13.75
CA LEU A 155 -19.68 -20.90 14.56
C LEU A 155 -20.70 -20.80 15.70
N LEU A 156 -20.80 -19.65 16.37
CA LEU A 156 -21.79 -19.43 17.42
C LEU A 156 -23.23 -19.45 16.86
N PHE A 157 -23.46 -18.80 15.72
CA PHE A 157 -24.76 -18.80 15.06
C PHE A 157 -25.18 -20.21 14.61
N GLY A 158 -24.26 -20.97 14.01
CA GLY A 158 -24.50 -22.36 13.62
C GLY A 158 -24.80 -23.27 14.81
N THR A 159 -24.07 -23.13 15.91
CA THR A 159 -24.30 -23.92 17.14
C THR A 159 -25.59 -23.52 17.86
N CYS A 160 -25.96 -22.23 17.86
CA CYS A 160 -27.26 -21.77 18.37
C CYS A 160 -28.43 -22.34 17.55
N LEU A 161 -28.36 -22.30 16.22
CA LEU A 161 -29.41 -22.87 15.36
C LEU A 161 -29.55 -24.38 15.54
N ALA A 162 -28.43 -25.11 15.59
CA ALA A 162 -28.43 -26.55 15.84
C ALA A 162 -29.01 -26.89 17.24
N GLY A 163 -28.66 -26.11 18.26
CA GLY A 163 -29.21 -26.24 19.60
C GLY A 163 -30.73 -26.05 19.65
N LEU A 164 -31.25 -24.98 19.01
CA LEU A 164 -32.69 -24.71 18.94
C LEU A 164 -33.45 -25.79 18.15
N ALA A 165 -32.90 -26.27 17.03
CA ALA A 165 -33.49 -27.36 16.25
C ALA A 165 -33.55 -28.66 17.08
N GLY A 166 -32.47 -28.99 17.80
CA GLY A 166 -32.43 -30.15 18.70
C GLY A 166 -33.47 -30.08 19.82
N MET A 167 -33.66 -28.91 20.44
CA MET A 167 -34.69 -28.69 21.46
C MET A 167 -36.11 -28.87 20.90
N ARG A 168 -36.36 -28.39 19.68
CA ARG A 168 -37.67 -28.51 19.02
C ARG A 168 -38.02 -29.95 18.63
N ILE A 169 -37.05 -30.74 18.17
CA ILE A 169 -37.25 -32.16 17.84
C ILE A 169 -37.55 -32.98 19.11
N ARG A 170 -36.86 -32.66 20.21
CA ARG A 170 -37.07 -33.34 21.50
C ARG A 170 -38.43 -33.03 22.13
N GLY A 171 -38.96 -31.82 21.93
CA GLY A 171 -40.29 -31.42 22.41
C GLY A 171 -41.47 -32.09 21.69
N LYS A 172 -41.28 -32.58 20.45
CA LYS A 172 -42.33 -33.30 19.69
C LYS A 172 -42.40 -34.81 19.98
N ARG A 173 -41.48 -35.35 20.77
CA ARG A 173 -41.39 -36.79 21.11
C ARG A 173 -41.93 -37.15 22.49
N LYS A 174 -42.61 -36.22 23.17
CA LYS A 174 -43.38 -36.44 24.40
C LYS A 174 -44.86 -36.27 24.09
#